data_AF-A0A183Q1Q6-F1
#
_entry.id   AF-A0A183Q1Q6-F1
#
_cell.length_a   1.000
_cell.length_b   1.000
_cell.length_c   1.000
_cell.angle_alpha   90.00
_cell.angle_beta   90.00
_cell.angle_gamma   90.00
#
_symmetry.space_group_name_H-M   'P 1'
#
loop_
_entity.id
_entity.type
_entity.pdbx_description
1 polymer ?
#
loop_
_entity_poly.entity_id
_entity_poly.type
_entity_poly.pdbx_seq_one_letter_code
_entity_poly.pdbx_strand_id
1 'polypeptide(L)'
;MVQETNDPIFSSAIAIRRVTPLYCRISFPDGTFSSDTPPEYLTNVNWFKDGPPEKGSLIKVLWDDGMEYAGTYEGTTSEQWEVSVIIV
;
A
#
# COMPACT_ATOMS: atom_id res chain seq x y z
N MET A 1 -13.37 -23.57 -35.49
CA MET A 1 -12.35 -23.30 -34.47
C MET A 1 -13.11 -22.90 -33.22
N VAL A 2 -13.15 -23.77 -32.20
CA VAL A 2 -13.83 -23.45 -30.94
C VAL A 2 -12.88 -22.56 -30.15
N GLN A 3 -13.31 -21.33 -29.90
CA GLN A 3 -12.57 -20.39 -29.07
C GLN A 3 -12.71 -20.90 -27.63
N GLU A 4 -11.64 -21.50 -27.09
CA GLU A 4 -11.58 -21.80 -25.66
C GLU A 4 -11.71 -20.47 -24.92
N THR A 5 -12.86 -20.24 -24.28
CA THR A 5 -13.01 -19.15 -23.34
C THR A 5 -12.24 -19.58 -22.09
N ASN A 6 -11.05 -19.02 -21.90
CA ASN A 6 -10.28 -19.11 -20.65
C ASN A 6 -11.00 -18.27 -19.58
N ASP A 7 -12.21 -18.69 -19.21
CA ASP A 7 -12.97 -18.04 -18.17
C ASP A 7 -12.28 -18.31 -16.83
N PRO A 8 -12.00 -17.27 -16.02
CA PRO A 8 -11.34 -17.45 -14.74
C PRO A 8 -12.20 -18.29 -13.80
N ILE A 9 -11.59 -19.32 -13.21
CA ILE A 9 -12.21 -20.14 -12.16
C ILE A 9 -11.94 -19.47 -10.82
N PHE A 10 -12.99 -19.23 -10.05
CA PHE A 10 -12.90 -18.67 -8.70
C PHE A 10 -13.10 -19.79 -7.66
N SER A 11 -12.34 -19.73 -6.57
CA SER A 11 -12.46 -20.68 -5.46
C SER A 11 -12.32 -19.96 -4.13
N SER A 12 -12.99 -20.47 -3.10
CA SER A 12 -12.80 -19.97 -1.74
C SER A 12 -11.39 -20.30 -1.26
N ALA A 13 -10.77 -19.35 -0.56
CA ALA A 13 -9.43 -19.51 -0.01
C ALA A 13 -9.33 -18.83 1.36
N ILE A 14 -8.39 -19.30 2.17
CA ILE A 14 -8.06 -18.76 3.49
C ILE A 14 -6.78 -17.93 3.34
N ALA A 15 -6.81 -16.67 3.78
CA ALA A 15 -5.62 -15.83 3.85
C ALA A 15 -4.70 -16.33 4.97
N ILE A 16 -3.46 -16.67 4.63
CA ILE A 16 -2.45 -17.20 5.56
C ILE A 16 -1.63 -16.06 6.15
N ARG A 17 -1.05 -15.21 5.29
CA ARG A 17 -0.28 -14.03 5.72
C ARG A 17 -0.18 -13.00 4.60
N ARG A 18 0.02 -11.74 4.98
CA ARG A 18 0.38 -10.68 4.03
C ARG A 18 1.85 -10.84 3.64
N VAL A 19 2.14 -10.81 2.33
CA VAL A 19 3.50 -10.96 1.81
C VAL A 19 4.14 -9.64 1.41
N THR A 20 3.33 -8.59 1.19
CA THR A 20 3.82 -7.25 0.91
C THR A 20 3.94 -6.42 2.20
N PRO A 21 5.06 -5.70 2.39
CA PRO A 21 5.11 -4.61 3.35
C PRO A 21 4.05 -3.55 3.02
N LEU A 22 3.60 -2.83 4.04
CA LEU A 22 2.68 -1.73 3.87
C LEU A 22 3.50 -0.47 3.64
N TYR A 23 3.49 0.06 2.42
CA TYR A 23 4.16 1.32 2.11
C TYR A 23 3.16 2.40 1.73
N CYS A 24 3.49 3.63 2.12
CA CYS A 24 2.82 4.85 1.72
C CYS A 24 3.32 5.29 0.35
N ARG A 25 2.38 5.78 -0.45
CA ARG A 25 2.63 6.43 -1.72
C ARG A 25 2.47 7.93 -1.52
N ILE A 26 3.45 8.71 -1.93
CA ILE A 26 3.56 10.13 -1.58
C ILE A 26 3.99 10.91 -2.81
N SER A 27 3.25 11.97 -3.13
CA SER A 27 3.65 12.98 -4.10
C SER A 27 4.28 14.18 -3.38
N PHE A 28 5.43 14.65 -3.87
CA PHE A 28 6.11 15.81 -3.30
C PHE A 28 5.94 17.05 -4.19
N PRO A 29 6.01 18.28 -3.62
CA PRO A 29 5.83 19.52 -4.38
C PRO A 29 6.87 19.75 -5.49
N ASP A 30 8.03 19.10 -5.41
CA ASP A 30 9.09 19.16 -6.44
C ASP A 30 8.78 18.28 -7.66
N GLY A 31 7.64 17.59 -7.67
CA GLY A 31 7.19 16.70 -8.74
C GLY A 31 7.70 15.27 -8.61
N THR A 32 8.49 14.95 -7.58
CA THR A 32 8.92 13.59 -7.30
C THR A 32 7.80 12.77 -6.64
N PHE A 33 7.94 11.45 -6.71
CA PHE A 33 6.97 10.51 -6.17
C PHE A 33 7.68 9.34 -5.50
N SER A 34 7.30 9.05 -4.25
CA SER A 34 7.72 7.85 -3.52
C SER A 34 6.61 6.81 -3.51
N SER A 35 6.96 5.54 -3.74
CA SER A 35 6.01 4.43 -3.74
C SER A 35 6.19 3.46 -2.57
N ASP A 36 7.26 3.65 -1.80
CA ASP A 36 7.83 2.69 -0.87
C ASP A 36 8.19 3.33 0.48
N THR A 37 7.55 4.46 0.83
CA THR A 37 7.79 5.12 2.13
C THR A 37 7.17 4.31 3.27
N PRO A 38 7.93 3.91 4.30
CA PRO A 38 7.37 3.24 5.47
C PRO A 38 6.41 4.16 6.26
N PRO A 39 5.29 3.65 6.80
CA PRO A 39 4.35 4.44 7.59
C PRO A 39 4.97 5.13 8.81
N GLU A 40 5.98 4.52 9.42
CA GLU A 40 6.71 5.08 10.55
C GLU A 40 7.50 6.36 10.23
N TYR A 41 7.72 6.66 8.95
CA TYR A 41 8.36 7.91 8.53
C TYR A 41 7.37 9.09 8.55
N LEU A 42 6.06 8.82 8.63
CA LEU A 42 5.04 9.86 8.72
C LEU A 42 4.98 10.46 10.13
N THR A 43 5.52 11.66 10.32
CA THR A 43 5.66 12.28 11.65
C THR A 43 4.37 12.89 12.18
N ASN A 44 3.42 13.20 11.30
CA ASN A 44 2.15 13.83 11.63
C ASN A 44 0.94 12.88 11.51
N VAL A 45 1.18 11.59 11.36
CA VAL A 45 0.15 10.54 11.24
C VAL A 45 0.44 9.43 12.23
N ASN A 46 -0.49 9.15 13.14
CA ASN A 46 -0.35 8.00 14.02
C ASN A 46 -0.94 6.75 13.36
N TRP A 47 -0.20 6.20 12.41
CA TRP A 47 -0.69 5.11 11.55
C TRP A 47 -1.13 3.86 12.33
N PHE A 48 -0.38 3.49 13.36
CA PHE A 48 -0.69 2.28 14.15
C PHE A 48 -1.98 2.39 14.94
N LYS A 49 -2.41 3.61 15.25
CA LYS A 49 -3.64 3.88 16.00
C LYS A 49 -4.81 4.21 15.08
N ASP A 50 -4.59 5.08 14.10
CA ASP A 50 -5.66 5.70 13.31
C ASP A 50 -5.76 5.12 11.88
N GLY A 51 -4.75 4.35 11.46
CA GLY A 51 -4.68 3.75 10.12
C GLY A 51 -4.13 4.70 9.05
N PRO A 52 -4.26 4.31 7.75
CA PRO A 52 -3.84 5.16 6.63
C PRO A 52 -4.67 6.45 6.57
N PRO A 53 -4.05 7.60 6.23
CA PRO A 53 -4.77 8.84 5.94
C PRO A 53 -5.71 8.71 4.73
N GLU A 54 -6.58 9.69 4.55
CA GLU A 54 -7.33 9.83 3.31
C GLU A 54 -6.42 10.29 2.16
N LYS A 55 -6.67 9.79 0.96
CA LYS A 55 -5.96 10.24 -0.24
C LYS A 55 -6.14 11.76 -0.43
N GLY A 56 -5.05 12.47 -0.66
CA GLY A 56 -5.00 13.93 -0.75
C GLY A 56 -4.65 14.62 0.57
N SER A 57 -4.51 13.88 1.68
CA SER A 57 -4.09 14.45 2.96
C SER A 57 -2.66 15.00 2.88
N LEU A 58 -2.44 16.16 3.48
CA LEU A 58 -1.09 16.70 3.70
C LEU A 58 -0.39 15.90 4.81
N ILE A 59 0.75 15.32 4.47
CA ILE A 59 1.58 14.55 5.38
C ILE A 59 2.97 15.17 5.51
N LYS A 60 3.69 14.73 6.52
CA LYS A 60 5.09 15.06 6.75
C LYS A 60 5.90 13.79 6.87
N VAL A 61 7.03 13.73 6.17
CA VAL A 61 7.92 12.57 6.13
C VAL A 61 9.26 12.96 6.71
N LEU A 62 9.72 12.27 7.74
CA LEU A 62 11.13 12.34 8.16
C LEU A 62 11.93 11.38 7.30
N TRP A 63 12.85 11.91 6.49
CA TRP A 63 13.66 11.10 5.58
C TRP A 63 14.98 10.66 6.20
N ASP A 64 15.71 9.77 5.52
CA ASP A 64 16.97 9.19 6.03
C ASP A 64 18.11 10.21 6.15
N ASP A 65 17.99 11.36 5.49
CA ASP A 65 18.91 12.50 5.66
C ASP A 65 18.64 13.32 6.93
N GLY A 66 17.62 12.95 7.71
CA GLY A 66 17.19 13.62 8.92
C GLY A 66 16.35 14.88 8.69
N MET A 67 15.96 15.17 7.46
CA MET A 67 15.11 16.32 7.11
C MET A 67 13.64 15.91 7.02
N GLU A 68 12.76 16.86 7.33
CA GLU A 68 11.31 16.68 7.23
C GLU A 68 10.78 17.30 5.92
N TYR A 69 10.06 16.50 5.15
CA TYR A 69 9.49 16.89 3.86
C TYR A 69 7.96 16.85 3.93
N ALA A 70 7.31 17.93 3.47
CA ALA A 70 5.87 17.94 3.30
C ALA A 70 5.49 17.31 1.96
N GLY A 71 4.48 16.46 1.96
CA GLY A 71 3.98 15.79 0.76
C GLY A 71 2.48 15.54 0.84
N THR A 72 1.92 15.01 -0.23
CA THR A 72 0.52 14.62 -0.31
C THR A 72 0.44 13.10 -0.33
N TYR A 73 -0.41 12.55 0.52
CA TYR A 73 -0.64 11.12 0.60
C TYR A 73 -1.50 10.63 -0.58
N GLU A 74 -1.02 9.64 -1.31
CA GLU A 74 -1.65 9.13 -2.55
C GLU A 74 -2.25 7.73 -2.40
N GLY A 75 -2.03 7.06 -1.26
CA GLY A 75 -2.55 5.73 -0.95
C GLY A 75 -1.47 4.78 -0.42
N THR A 76 -1.82 3.50 -0.32
CA THR A 76 -0.87 2.43 0.00
C THR A 76 -0.50 1.61 -1.23
N THR A 77 0.59 0.85 -1.13
CA THR A 77 0.85 -0.27 -2.03
C THR A 77 -0.25 -1.33 -1.94
N SER A 78 -0.54 -1.98 -3.07
CA SER A 78 -1.52 -3.06 -3.13
C SER A 78 -1.10 -4.21 -2.21
N GLU A 79 -2.01 -4.65 -1.35
CA GLU A 79 -1.76 -5.78 -0.48
C GLU A 79 -1.75 -7.09 -1.29
N GLN A 80 -0.74 -7.90 -1.06
CA GLN A 80 -0.68 -9.26 -1.56
C GLN A 80 -0.67 -10.23 -0.38
N TRP A 81 -1.39 -11.33 -0.55
CA TRP A 81 -1.60 -12.33 0.49
C TRP A 81 -1.23 -13.71 -0.04
N GLU A 82 -0.53 -14.47 0.80
CA GLU A 82 -0.43 -15.92 0.64
C GLU A 82 -1.76 -16.54 1.06
N VAL A 83 -2.35 -17.39 0.21
CA VAL A 83 -3.67 -17.99 0.44
C VAL A 83 -3.61 -19.51 0.30
N SER A 84 -4.41 -20.21 1.09
CA SER A 84 -4.65 -21.65 0.96
C SER A 84 -6.05 -21.89 0.39
N VAL A 85 -6.14 -22.52 -0.78
CA VAL A 85 -7.42 -22.83 -1.43
C VAL A 85 -8.16 -23.91 -0.66
N ILE A 86 -9.47 -23.74 -0.47
CA ILE A 86 -10.34 -24.76 0.11
C ILE A 86 -10.85 -25.64 -1.04
N ILE A 87 -10.43 -26.90 -1.07
CA ILE A 87 -10.94 -27.90 -2.01
C ILE A 87 -12.07 -28.64 -1.28
N VAL A 88 -13.30 -28.52 -1.79
CA VAL A 88 -14.49 -29.26 -1.32
C VAL A 88 -14.73 -30.51 -2.14
#